data_AF-A0A935XM95-F1
#
_entry.id   AF-A0A935XM95-F1
#
_cell.length_a   1.000
_cell.length_b   1.000
_cell.length_c   1.000
_cell.angle_alpha   90.00
_cell.angle_beta   90.00
_cell.angle_gamma   90.00
#
_symmetry.space_group_name_H-M   'P 1'
#
loop_
_entity.id
_entity.type
_entity.pdbx_description
1 polymer ?
#
loop_
_entity_poly.entity_id
_entity_poly.type
_entity_poly.pdbx_seq_one_letter_code
_entity_poly.pdbx_strand_id
1 'polypeptide(L)'
;MMPTLSHEFVRRVLRRALRLAPLMVVASVGLSTAGWAWGRAASALPRKAARVEEKRFPHQKHARLFPECETCHAGIMAGDTATNYPATTSCADCHDGTRQKRVEWDGHRVRPSNLIFSHAKHHREAEGKTPALDCRTCHGLGGGSTFMAVARATPELCIGCHTHKADGHLTEDPPCSRCHAPLARATRLSDSAVAAISVPEWHRRANFLSKHGPRAEADVYQCATCHARESCARCHPNAGEMAQVASLERDARVARLLKGRAPTYATPRSHNGAPWVVLHGDSAKAKPQSCANCHAQPSCRTCHIGRSASREIARLARPDPDGAAGVRLKVLPVDMVARGAASTFPHAPSGAAAPPTAPTVAAVGLVGGPSVAQMNRVAHAPADTALRLVRVHPLDFVEQHGPTASSGRINCQGCHEERTCTNCHNGGSRRRFHGFNFVSRHAASAAGRERDCSSCHATETFCRECHRGQGVLARGSRDVAYHDRQPLWLTQHGQAARMEMQTCASCHQQRDCTRCHSDVGLRVNPHGPGFDAARMAKRNRQMCLTCHLKDPLKP
;
A
#
# COMPACT_ATOMS: atom_id res chain seq x y z
N MET A 1 50.35 22.36 26.14
CA MET A 1 50.33 21.64 27.43
C MET A 1 49.13 20.69 27.39
N MET A 2 49.39 19.40 27.18
CA MET A 2 48.41 18.31 27.25
C MET A 2 48.72 17.46 28.48
N PRO A 3 47.74 16.98 29.25
CA PRO A 3 47.99 15.97 30.26
C PRO A 3 47.85 14.57 29.65
N THR A 4 48.88 13.76 29.90
CA THR A 4 49.00 12.34 29.56
C THR A 4 48.21 11.49 30.55
N LEU A 5 47.39 10.56 30.03
CA LEU A 5 46.71 9.53 30.84
C LEU A 5 47.60 8.29 30.93
N SER A 6 47.72 7.75 32.15
CA SER A 6 48.68 6.72 32.53
C SER A 6 48.28 5.30 32.13
N HIS A 7 49.31 4.49 31.88
CA HIS A 7 49.29 3.11 31.38
C HIS A 7 48.59 2.07 32.28
N GLU A 8 48.10 2.46 33.46
CA GLU A 8 47.46 1.57 34.43
C GLU A 8 45.97 1.30 34.14
N PHE A 9 45.27 2.23 33.48
CA PHE A 9 43.84 2.09 33.22
C PHE A 9 43.53 0.99 32.19
N VAL A 10 44.39 0.85 31.18
CA VAL A 10 44.26 -0.17 30.11
C VAL A 10 44.52 -1.59 30.64
N ARG A 11 45.37 -1.75 31.66
CA ARG A 11 45.69 -3.07 32.25
C ARG A 11 44.57 -3.65 33.13
N ARG A 12 43.65 -2.82 33.67
CA ARG A 12 42.52 -3.30 34.49
C ARG A 12 41.36 -3.87 33.68
N VAL A 13 41.17 -3.42 32.44
CA VAL A 13 40.06 -3.89 31.59
C VAL A 13 40.34 -5.26 30.97
N LEU A 14 41.61 -5.59 30.68
CA LEU A 14 41.99 -6.85 30.04
C LEU A 14 42.07 -8.08 30.98
N ARG A 15 41.98 -7.91 32.30
CA ARG A 15 42.06 -9.03 33.26
C ARG A 15 40.71 -9.65 33.66
N ARG A 16 39.58 -9.14 33.15
CA ARG A 16 38.23 -9.68 33.45
C ARG A 16 37.69 -10.68 32.41
N ALA A 17 38.44 -11.00 31.35
CA ALA A 17 37.94 -11.82 30.24
C ALA A 17 38.43 -13.28 30.18
N LEU A 18 39.17 -13.77 31.19
CA LEU A 18 39.67 -15.16 31.18
C LEU A 18 39.57 -15.74 32.59
N ARG A 19 38.53 -16.54 32.84
CA ARG A 19 38.50 -17.60 33.86
C ARG A 19 37.17 -18.39 33.81
N LEU A 20 37.34 -19.71 33.62
CA LEU A 20 36.49 -20.82 34.12
C LEU A 20 35.45 -21.45 33.16
N ALA A 21 35.89 -22.50 32.46
CA ALA A 21 35.26 -23.83 32.53
C ALA A 21 36.10 -24.68 33.53
N PRO A 22 35.73 -25.90 34.01
CA PRO A 22 34.59 -26.77 33.63
C PRO A 22 33.84 -27.38 34.85
N LEU A 23 32.79 -28.18 34.62
CA LEU A 23 32.55 -29.44 35.37
C LEU A 23 31.41 -30.26 34.74
N MET A 24 31.71 -31.53 34.49
CA MET A 24 30.77 -32.59 34.12
C MET A 24 29.90 -32.95 35.33
N VAL A 25 28.62 -33.23 35.09
CA VAL A 25 27.83 -34.16 35.92
C VAL A 25 27.03 -35.06 34.99
N VAL A 26 27.30 -36.36 35.12
CA VAL A 26 26.51 -37.48 34.61
C VAL A 26 25.34 -37.68 35.56
N ALA A 27 24.10 -37.73 35.04
CA ALA A 27 22.99 -38.42 35.69
C ALA A 27 21.97 -38.87 34.63
N SER A 28 21.68 -40.16 34.68
CA SER A 28 20.89 -40.93 33.73
C SER A 28 19.41 -41.00 34.12
N VAL A 29 18.59 -41.32 33.11
CA VAL A 29 17.24 -41.94 33.18
C VAL A 29 16.07 -41.03 33.53
N GLY A 30 15.20 -40.87 32.52
CA GLY A 30 13.83 -40.36 32.65
C GLY A 30 13.11 -40.49 31.30
N LEU A 31 12.63 -41.70 31.01
CA LEU A 31 11.72 -41.99 29.89
C LEU A 31 10.51 -41.06 29.94
N SER A 32 10.21 -40.37 28.85
CA SER A 32 8.84 -39.95 28.48
C SER A 32 8.77 -39.68 26.99
N THR A 33 8.13 -40.62 26.30
CA THR A 33 7.78 -40.58 24.89
C THR A 33 6.70 -39.54 24.63
N ALA A 34 7.00 -38.51 23.85
CA ALA A 34 6.00 -37.69 23.18
C ALA A 34 6.56 -37.19 21.85
N GLY A 35 6.06 -37.76 20.76
CA GLY A 35 6.50 -37.51 19.40
C GLY A 35 6.32 -36.05 18.99
N TRP A 36 7.43 -35.41 18.63
CA TRP A 36 7.44 -34.17 17.87
C TRP A 36 8.33 -34.41 16.65
N ALA A 37 7.69 -34.60 15.50
CA ALA A 37 8.35 -34.73 14.22
C ALA A 37 9.07 -33.41 13.88
N TRP A 38 10.37 -33.34 14.15
CA TRP A 38 11.23 -32.30 13.60
C TRP A 38 11.55 -32.67 12.16
N GLY A 39 10.86 -32.01 11.22
CA GLY A 39 11.27 -31.98 9.83
C GLY A 39 12.71 -31.48 9.75
N ARG A 40 13.62 -32.34 9.29
CA ARG A 40 14.99 -31.95 8.91
C ARG A 40 14.88 -30.97 7.75
N ALA A 41 14.90 -29.68 8.05
CA ALA A 41 15.26 -28.67 7.07
C ALA A 41 16.71 -28.94 6.68
N ALA A 42 16.90 -29.59 5.53
CA ALA A 42 18.20 -29.72 4.90
C ALA A 42 18.71 -28.29 4.62
N SER A 43 19.62 -27.82 5.47
CA SER A 43 20.37 -26.60 5.20
C SER A 43 21.22 -26.84 3.96
N ALA A 44 20.67 -26.48 2.79
CA ALA A 44 21.43 -26.39 1.57
C ALA A 44 22.48 -25.28 1.77
N LEU A 45 23.70 -25.68 2.11
CA LEU A 45 24.87 -24.81 2.07
C LEU A 45 24.93 -24.18 0.68
N PRO A 46 25.10 -22.85 0.55
CA PRO A 46 25.25 -22.23 -0.75
C PRO A 46 26.52 -22.80 -1.38
N ARG A 47 26.37 -23.60 -2.45
CA ARG A 47 27.48 -23.92 -3.35
C ARG A 47 28.04 -22.58 -3.80
N LYS A 48 29.23 -22.21 -3.32
CA LYS A 48 30.03 -21.15 -3.93
C LYS A 48 30.12 -21.53 -5.40
N ALA A 49 29.39 -20.80 -6.26
CA ALA A 49 29.58 -20.90 -7.69
C ALA A 49 31.06 -20.64 -7.93
N ALA A 50 31.80 -21.67 -8.33
CA ALA A 50 33.18 -21.52 -8.75
C ALA A 50 33.16 -20.48 -9.86
N ARG A 51 33.74 -19.29 -9.58
CA ARG A 51 34.02 -18.34 -10.66
C ARG A 51 34.95 -19.08 -11.60
N VAL A 52 34.45 -19.41 -12.80
CA VAL A 52 35.32 -19.79 -13.90
C VAL A 52 36.21 -18.58 -14.14
N GLU A 53 37.48 -18.69 -13.73
CA GLU A 53 38.48 -17.68 -14.02
C GLU A 53 38.62 -17.64 -15.55
N GLU A 54 38.17 -16.55 -16.17
CA GLU A 54 38.33 -16.37 -17.62
C GLU A 54 39.83 -16.39 -17.90
N LYS A 55 40.33 -17.46 -18.52
CA LYS A 55 41.70 -17.50 -19.05
C LYS A 55 41.81 -16.32 -20.03
N ARG A 56 42.63 -15.32 -19.70
CA ARG A 56 42.90 -14.17 -20.57
C ARG A 56 44.20 -14.43 -21.33
N PHE A 57 44.25 -14.01 -22.58
CA PHE A 57 45.47 -14.10 -23.36
C PHE A 57 46.55 -13.15 -22.76
N PRO A 58 47.73 -13.67 -22.38
CA PRO A 58 48.76 -12.87 -21.72
C PRO A 58 49.61 -12.14 -22.75
N HIS A 59 49.09 -11.04 -23.30
CA HIS A 59 49.74 -10.22 -24.34
C HIS A 59 51.19 -9.86 -23.99
N GLN A 60 51.46 -9.42 -22.75
CA GLN A 60 52.81 -9.05 -22.31
C GLN A 60 53.84 -10.20 -22.40
N LYS A 61 53.42 -11.46 -22.24
CA LYS A 61 54.31 -12.62 -22.39
C LYS A 61 54.71 -12.88 -23.85
N HIS A 62 53.94 -12.34 -24.80
CA HIS A 62 54.14 -12.51 -26.23
C HIS A 62 54.76 -11.25 -26.90
N ALA A 63 54.99 -10.18 -26.12
CA ALA A 63 55.51 -8.89 -26.60
C ALA A 63 56.87 -8.95 -27.31
N ARG A 64 57.70 -9.95 -27.00
CA ARG A 64 59.02 -10.12 -27.62
C ARG A 64 59.01 -10.98 -28.90
N LEU A 65 57.89 -11.65 -29.17
CA LEU A 65 57.76 -12.57 -30.30
C LEU A 65 57.13 -11.91 -31.52
N PHE A 66 56.23 -10.95 -31.30
CA PHE A 66 55.47 -10.30 -32.37
C PHE A 66 55.77 -8.81 -32.38
N PRO A 67 56.35 -8.24 -33.46
CA PRO A 67 56.71 -6.83 -33.52
C PRO A 67 55.49 -5.92 -33.79
N GLU A 68 54.38 -6.47 -34.28
CA GLU A 68 53.19 -5.73 -34.72
C GLU A 68 51.91 -6.37 -34.14
N CYS A 69 50.88 -5.56 -33.93
CA CYS A 69 49.60 -6.05 -33.37
C CYS A 69 48.82 -6.85 -34.43
N GLU A 70 48.95 -6.41 -35.67
CA GLU A 70 48.31 -6.91 -36.88
C GLU A 70 48.71 -8.35 -37.20
N THR A 71 49.85 -8.83 -36.67
CA THR A 71 50.26 -10.23 -36.81
C THR A 71 49.20 -11.20 -36.27
N CYS A 72 48.45 -10.82 -35.23
CA CYS A 72 47.32 -11.59 -34.72
C CYS A 72 45.96 -10.96 -35.05
N HIS A 73 45.93 -9.65 -35.32
CA HIS A 73 44.72 -8.86 -35.50
C HIS A 73 44.55 -8.35 -36.94
N ALA A 74 44.94 -9.14 -37.93
CA ALA A 74 45.06 -8.74 -39.33
C ALA A 74 43.79 -8.09 -39.91
N GLY A 75 42.61 -8.56 -39.51
CA GLY A 75 41.33 -8.05 -40.00
C GLY A 75 40.90 -6.70 -39.43
N ILE A 76 41.48 -6.24 -38.32
CA ILE A 76 40.94 -5.10 -37.53
C ILE A 76 40.87 -3.82 -38.36
N MET A 77 41.91 -3.54 -39.16
CA MET A 77 42.03 -2.30 -39.93
C MET A 77 41.10 -2.29 -41.15
N ALA A 78 40.89 -3.45 -41.77
CA ALA A 78 39.95 -3.62 -42.87
C ALA A 78 38.49 -3.77 -42.40
N GLY A 79 38.27 -4.08 -41.12
CA GLY A 79 36.96 -4.41 -40.57
C GLY A 79 36.53 -5.85 -40.86
N ASP A 80 37.47 -6.72 -41.24
CA ASP A 80 37.21 -8.15 -41.46
C ASP A 80 37.11 -8.88 -40.12
N THR A 81 35.87 -9.17 -39.72
CA THR A 81 35.61 -9.86 -38.45
C THR A 81 36.14 -11.29 -38.39
N ALA A 82 36.39 -11.94 -39.53
CA ALA A 82 36.88 -13.32 -39.57
C ALA A 82 38.35 -13.42 -39.14
N THR A 83 39.13 -12.36 -39.38
CA THR A 83 40.58 -12.31 -39.11
C THR A 83 40.95 -11.31 -38.01
N ASN A 84 39.97 -10.79 -37.29
CA ASN A 84 40.19 -9.94 -36.11
C ASN A 84 40.93 -10.66 -34.97
N TYR A 85 40.79 -11.98 -34.89
CA TYR A 85 41.47 -12.81 -33.90
C TYR A 85 42.06 -14.03 -34.60
N PRO A 86 43.22 -14.53 -34.14
CA PRO A 86 43.81 -15.71 -34.75
C PRO A 86 42.96 -16.96 -34.43
N ALA A 87 42.99 -17.93 -35.34
CA ALA A 87 42.40 -19.24 -35.09
C ALA A 87 43.08 -19.90 -33.88
N THR A 88 42.33 -20.64 -33.07
CA THR A 88 42.89 -21.33 -31.89
C THR A 88 43.98 -22.34 -32.27
N THR A 89 43.92 -22.88 -33.49
CA THR A 89 44.91 -23.80 -34.05
C THR A 89 46.29 -23.15 -34.24
N SER A 90 46.40 -21.85 -34.52
CA SER A 90 47.70 -21.19 -34.72
C SER A 90 48.54 -21.13 -33.44
N CYS A 91 47.90 -21.28 -32.28
CA CYS A 91 48.60 -21.35 -31.00
C CYS A 91 49.49 -22.60 -30.93
N ALA A 92 49.07 -23.69 -31.58
CA ALA A 92 49.77 -24.98 -31.56
C ALA A 92 51.10 -24.96 -32.34
N ASP A 93 51.33 -23.99 -33.22
CA ASP A 93 52.58 -23.86 -34.00
C ASP A 93 53.80 -23.59 -33.12
N CYS A 94 53.56 -23.02 -31.93
CA CYS A 94 54.56 -22.78 -30.88
C CYS A 94 54.25 -23.57 -29.61
N HIS A 95 52.98 -23.72 -29.23
CA HIS A 95 52.56 -24.50 -28.05
C HIS A 95 52.31 -25.97 -28.39
N ASP A 96 53.26 -26.62 -29.05
CA ASP A 96 53.20 -28.03 -29.50
C ASP A 96 53.63 -29.04 -28.42
N GLY A 97 54.22 -28.55 -27.32
CA GLY A 97 54.84 -29.35 -26.26
C GLY A 97 56.35 -29.55 -26.42
N THR A 98 56.93 -29.13 -27.54
CA THR A 98 58.38 -29.17 -27.80
C THR A 98 59.01 -27.79 -27.66
N ARG A 99 58.44 -26.76 -28.32
CA ARG A 99 58.91 -25.38 -28.26
C ARG A 99 58.38 -24.65 -27.04
N GLN A 100 57.09 -24.80 -26.77
CA GLN A 100 56.43 -24.28 -25.57
C GLN A 100 55.41 -25.30 -25.04
N LYS A 101 55.06 -25.17 -23.76
CA LYS A 101 54.05 -26.03 -23.12
C LYS A 101 52.74 -25.94 -23.89
N ARG A 102 52.07 -27.08 -24.13
CA ARG A 102 50.73 -27.10 -24.72
C ARG A 102 49.77 -26.27 -23.88
N VAL A 103 48.92 -25.50 -24.58
CA VAL A 103 47.88 -24.68 -23.95
C VAL A 103 46.53 -25.01 -24.56
N GLU A 104 45.53 -25.10 -23.71
CA GLU A 104 44.13 -25.17 -24.14
C GLU A 104 43.56 -23.76 -24.13
N TRP A 105 43.21 -23.26 -25.32
CA TRP A 105 42.66 -21.93 -25.55
C TRP A 105 41.38 -22.02 -26.37
N ASP A 106 40.26 -21.60 -25.77
CA ASP A 106 38.92 -21.64 -26.40
C ASP A 106 38.64 -20.44 -27.32
N GLY A 107 39.66 -19.63 -27.59
CA GLY A 107 39.51 -18.44 -28.43
C GLY A 107 39.00 -17.20 -27.68
N HIS A 108 38.77 -16.14 -28.45
CA HIS A 108 38.26 -14.87 -27.93
C HIS A 108 36.75 -14.94 -27.65
N ARG A 109 36.34 -14.62 -26.42
CA ARG A 109 34.92 -14.40 -26.09
C ARG A 109 34.54 -12.95 -26.36
N VAL A 110 33.86 -12.73 -27.47
CA VAL A 110 33.25 -11.42 -27.78
C VAL A 110 32.23 -11.11 -26.69
N ARG A 111 32.39 -9.95 -26.03
CA ARG A 111 31.39 -9.44 -25.09
C ARG A 111 30.40 -8.58 -25.88
N PRO A 112 29.13 -9.00 -25.97
CA PRO A 112 28.11 -8.20 -26.64
C PRO A 112 27.97 -6.84 -25.97
N SER A 113 27.74 -5.82 -26.78
CA SER A 113 27.39 -4.46 -26.35
C SER A 113 26.40 -3.88 -27.37
N ASN A 114 25.80 -2.75 -27.02
CA ASN A 114 25.05 -1.90 -27.95
C ASN A 114 25.92 -0.77 -28.52
N LEU A 115 27.25 -0.83 -28.39
CA LEU A 115 28.15 0.20 -28.90
C LEU A 115 28.22 0.12 -30.44
N ILE A 116 28.00 1.24 -31.09
CA ILE A 116 28.20 1.44 -32.53
C ILE A 116 29.65 1.86 -32.72
N PHE A 117 30.52 0.90 -33.04
CA PHE A 117 31.95 1.16 -33.23
C PHE A 117 32.50 0.40 -34.43
N SER A 118 33.40 1.05 -35.17
CA SER A 118 34.12 0.48 -36.31
C SER A 118 35.60 0.85 -36.23
N HIS A 119 36.46 -0.16 -36.11
CA HIS A 119 37.92 0.03 -36.15
C HIS A 119 38.35 0.60 -37.50
N ALA A 120 37.89 0.02 -38.62
CA ALA A 120 38.23 0.46 -39.97
C ALA A 120 37.89 1.94 -40.22
N LYS A 121 36.75 2.42 -39.71
CA LYS A 121 36.38 3.83 -39.81
C LYS A 121 37.33 4.72 -39.02
N HIS A 122 37.59 4.38 -37.75
CA HIS A 122 38.51 5.16 -36.91
C HIS A 122 39.93 5.15 -37.45
N HIS A 123 40.41 4.03 -38.00
CA HIS A 123 41.71 3.95 -38.64
C HIS A 123 41.83 4.91 -39.83
N ARG A 124 40.86 4.90 -40.75
CA ARG A 124 40.84 5.84 -41.89
C ARG A 124 40.74 7.31 -41.47
N GLU A 125 39.96 7.59 -40.43
CA GLU A 125 39.80 8.96 -39.92
C GLU A 125 41.03 9.45 -39.12
N ALA A 126 41.80 8.52 -38.55
CA ALA A 126 43.05 8.77 -37.84
C ALA A 126 44.25 9.00 -38.77
N GLU A 127 44.18 8.46 -39.98
CA GLU A 127 45.25 8.55 -40.96
C GLU A 127 45.51 10.03 -41.31
N GLY A 128 46.77 10.46 -41.18
CA GLY A 128 47.19 11.85 -41.40
C GLY A 128 46.81 12.86 -40.31
N LYS A 129 46.23 12.43 -39.18
CA LYS A 129 46.00 13.30 -38.01
C LYS A 129 47.26 13.39 -37.14
N THR A 130 47.47 14.54 -36.49
CA THR A 130 48.56 14.76 -35.54
C THR A 130 47.99 15.01 -34.14
N PRO A 131 48.39 14.22 -33.11
CA PRO A 131 49.23 13.03 -33.20
C PRO A 131 48.50 11.88 -33.93
N ALA A 132 49.26 11.03 -34.63
CA ALA A 132 48.71 9.83 -35.26
C ALA A 132 48.10 8.93 -34.17
N LEU A 133 46.88 8.44 -34.38
CA LEU A 133 46.26 7.50 -33.44
C LEU A 133 46.86 6.11 -33.69
N ASP A 134 47.62 5.61 -32.73
CA ASP A 134 48.04 4.21 -32.71
C ASP A 134 47.00 3.33 -31.96
N CYS A 135 47.14 2.01 -32.08
CA CYS A 135 46.24 1.07 -31.40
C CYS A 135 46.23 1.26 -29.87
N ARG A 136 47.37 1.65 -29.29
CA ARG A 136 47.57 1.82 -27.84
C ARG A 136 46.93 3.11 -27.32
N THR A 137 46.64 4.10 -28.17
CA THR A 137 45.88 5.28 -27.77
C THR A 137 44.53 4.87 -27.17
N CYS A 138 43.90 3.82 -27.69
CA CYS A 138 42.65 3.28 -27.17
C CYS A 138 42.84 2.03 -26.31
N HIS A 139 43.84 1.20 -26.62
CA HIS A 139 44.04 -0.10 -25.98
C HIS A 139 45.19 -0.14 -24.98
N GLY A 140 45.92 0.94 -24.71
CA GLY A 140 47.02 0.98 -23.75
C GLY A 140 46.53 0.85 -22.31
N LEU A 141 47.07 -0.12 -21.56
CA LEU A 141 46.75 -0.30 -20.15
C LEU A 141 47.19 0.94 -19.37
N GLY A 142 46.25 1.62 -18.70
CA GLY A 142 46.51 2.84 -17.93
C GLY A 142 46.96 4.04 -18.77
N GLY A 143 46.70 4.04 -20.09
CA GLY A 143 47.21 5.06 -21.00
C GLY A 143 48.73 4.97 -21.26
N GLY A 144 49.36 3.86 -20.86
CA GLY A 144 50.79 3.63 -21.06
C GLY A 144 51.15 3.28 -22.51
N SER A 145 52.38 3.63 -22.90
CA SER A 145 52.96 3.31 -24.22
C SER A 145 53.63 1.93 -24.28
N THR A 146 53.61 1.14 -23.20
CA THR A 146 54.28 -0.17 -23.19
C THR A 146 53.65 -1.11 -24.22
N PHE A 147 54.47 -1.61 -25.15
CA PHE A 147 54.02 -2.51 -26.22
C PHE A 147 53.37 -3.79 -25.65
N MET A 148 52.21 -4.18 -26.20
CA MET A 148 51.38 -5.31 -25.74
C MET A 148 50.92 -5.29 -24.27
N ALA A 149 51.09 -4.17 -23.55
CA ALA A 149 50.38 -3.91 -22.31
C ALA A 149 48.98 -3.34 -22.63
N VAL A 150 48.06 -4.23 -23.01
CA VAL A 150 46.76 -3.83 -23.53
C VAL A 150 45.59 -4.03 -22.57
N ALA A 151 44.61 -3.14 -22.68
CA ALA A 151 43.32 -3.16 -22.01
C ALA A 151 42.20 -2.87 -23.01
N ARG A 152 40.96 -3.01 -22.54
CA ARG A 152 39.81 -2.54 -23.31
C ARG A 152 39.70 -1.03 -23.16
N ALA A 153 39.36 -0.36 -24.27
CA ALA A 153 39.02 1.05 -24.24
C ALA A 153 37.86 1.28 -23.26
N THR A 154 37.98 2.34 -22.45
CA THR A 154 36.91 2.78 -21.57
C THR A 154 36.14 3.93 -22.23
N PRO A 155 34.88 4.18 -21.84
CA PRO A 155 34.10 5.30 -22.38
C PRO A 155 34.82 6.66 -22.23
N GLU A 156 35.60 6.84 -21.18
CA GLU A 156 36.37 8.06 -20.91
C GLU A 156 37.41 8.33 -22.00
N LEU A 157 38.03 7.30 -22.57
CA LEU A 157 38.97 7.45 -23.69
C LEU A 157 38.25 7.93 -24.96
N CYS A 158 37.06 7.39 -25.24
CA CYS A 158 36.25 7.83 -26.38
C CYS A 158 35.90 9.32 -26.24
N ILE A 159 35.46 9.71 -25.04
CA ILE A 159 35.06 11.10 -24.75
C ILE A 159 36.25 12.04 -24.76
N GLY A 160 37.46 11.59 -24.38
CA GLY A 160 38.68 12.40 -24.46
C GLY A 160 38.96 12.98 -25.85
N CYS A 161 38.60 12.28 -26.93
CA CYS A 161 38.70 12.79 -28.30
C CYS A 161 37.38 13.40 -28.81
N HIS A 162 36.24 12.97 -28.25
CA HIS A 162 34.91 13.45 -28.63
C HIS A 162 34.31 14.45 -27.61
N THR A 163 35.15 15.19 -26.87
CA THR A 163 34.79 16.06 -25.73
C THR A 163 33.72 17.10 -26.07
N HIS A 164 33.79 17.70 -27.25
CA HIS A 164 32.78 18.66 -27.75
C HIS A 164 31.37 18.06 -27.93
N LYS A 165 31.20 16.76 -27.70
CA LYS A 165 29.92 16.05 -27.83
C LYS A 165 29.41 15.46 -26.50
N ALA A 166 30.18 15.48 -25.41
CA ALA A 166 29.75 14.99 -24.08
C ALA A 166 30.72 15.39 -22.96
N ASP A 167 30.20 15.90 -21.84
CA ASP A 167 31.00 16.22 -20.63
C ASP A 167 31.42 14.97 -19.82
N GLY A 168 30.91 13.80 -20.18
CA GLY A 168 31.16 12.52 -19.52
C GLY A 168 30.18 11.45 -19.99
N HIS A 169 30.46 10.17 -19.70
CA HIS A 169 29.68 9.06 -20.27
C HIS A 169 28.25 8.98 -19.72
N LEU A 170 28.06 9.25 -18.42
CA LEU A 170 26.76 9.16 -17.73
C LEU A 170 26.24 10.54 -17.28
N THR A 171 26.59 11.61 -17.99
CA THR A 171 26.08 12.97 -17.72
C THR A 171 24.65 13.14 -18.28
N GLU A 172 24.05 14.31 -18.08
CA GLU A 172 22.60 14.53 -18.27
C GLU A 172 22.20 14.82 -19.74
N ASP A 173 23.13 15.31 -20.56
CA ASP A 173 22.87 15.73 -21.95
C ASP A 173 23.82 15.12 -23.04
N PRO A 174 24.53 13.98 -22.87
CA PRO A 174 25.26 13.39 -23.99
C PRO A 174 24.27 12.78 -25.00
N PRO A 175 24.48 12.95 -26.31
CA PRO A 175 23.70 12.29 -27.35
C PRO A 175 24.10 10.81 -27.42
N CYS A 176 23.72 10.03 -26.40
CA CYS A 176 23.99 8.59 -26.23
C CYS A 176 23.79 7.81 -27.53
N SER A 177 22.73 8.14 -28.29
CA SER A 177 22.37 7.48 -29.54
C SER A 177 23.38 7.67 -30.68
N ARG A 178 24.37 8.58 -30.53
CA ARG A 178 25.49 8.72 -31.48
C ARG A 178 26.51 7.61 -31.33
N CYS A 179 26.68 7.09 -30.12
CA CYS A 179 27.66 6.05 -29.82
C CYS A 179 26.99 4.69 -29.61
N HIS A 180 25.73 4.66 -29.16
CA HIS A 180 25.02 3.44 -28.84
C HIS A 180 23.79 3.24 -29.71
N ALA A 181 23.54 2.00 -30.09
CA ALA A 181 22.28 1.58 -30.69
C ALA A 181 21.20 1.43 -29.61
N PRO A 182 19.91 1.56 -29.99
CA PRO A 182 18.81 1.22 -29.09
C PRO A 182 18.99 -0.17 -28.48
N LEU A 183 18.69 -0.29 -27.19
CA LEU A 183 18.85 -1.52 -26.41
C LEU A 183 18.17 -2.71 -27.07
N ALA A 184 16.95 -2.50 -27.58
CA ALA A 184 16.15 -3.52 -28.26
C ALA A 184 16.85 -4.14 -29.47
N ARG A 185 17.71 -3.38 -30.16
CA ARG A 185 18.50 -3.86 -31.31
C ARG A 185 19.74 -4.65 -30.91
N ALA A 186 20.21 -4.48 -29.68
CA ALA A 186 21.38 -5.20 -29.16
C ALA A 186 21.01 -6.60 -28.67
N THR A 187 20.42 -7.43 -29.53
CA THR A 187 19.82 -8.75 -29.22
C THR A 187 20.79 -9.76 -28.62
N ARG A 188 22.11 -9.58 -28.83
CA ARG A 188 23.16 -10.42 -28.25
C ARG A 188 23.40 -10.18 -26.75
N LEU A 189 22.90 -9.08 -26.17
CA LEU A 189 23.00 -8.87 -24.72
C LEU A 189 22.09 -9.86 -23.96
N SER A 190 22.63 -10.51 -22.92
CA SER A 190 21.85 -11.36 -22.03
C SER A 190 20.97 -10.54 -21.08
N ASP A 191 19.96 -11.16 -20.48
CA ASP A 191 19.12 -10.55 -19.42
C ASP A 191 19.97 -9.96 -18.28
N SER A 192 21.03 -10.67 -17.88
CA SER A 192 21.96 -10.20 -16.85
C SER A 192 22.77 -8.97 -17.28
N ALA A 193 23.14 -8.89 -18.56
CA ALA A 193 23.85 -7.74 -19.10
C ALA A 193 22.93 -6.51 -19.20
N VAL A 194 21.67 -6.71 -19.63
CA VAL A 194 20.65 -5.64 -19.62
C VAL A 194 20.39 -5.15 -18.20
N ALA A 195 20.26 -6.05 -17.23
CA ALA A 195 20.06 -5.69 -15.82
C ALA A 195 21.26 -4.98 -15.17
N ALA A 196 22.46 -5.13 -15.74
CA ALA A 196 23.69 -4.53 -15.24
C ALA A 196 24.01 -3.16 -15.86
N ILE A 197 23.17 -2.64 -16.76
CA ILE A 197 23.32 -1.29 -17.31
C ILE A 197 23.26 -0.28 -16.16
N SER A 198 24.31 0.53 -16.02
CA SER A 198 24.43 1.52 -14.96
C SER A 198 23.32 2.57 -15.07
N VAL A 199 22.70 2.88 -13.93
CA VAL A 199 21.72 3.95 -13.82
C VAL A 199 22.46 5.27 -13.51
N PRO A 200 22.39 6.29 -14.40
CA PRO A 200 22.99 7.59 -14.15
C PRO A 200 22.51 8.26 -12.87
N GLU A 201 23.37 9.08 -12.24
CA GLU A 201 23.06 9.74 -10.95
C GLU A 201 21.85 10.68 -11.03
N TRP A 202 21.60 11.30 -12.19
CA TRP A 202 20.45 12.18 -12.39
C TRP A 202 19.10 11.47 -12.24
N HIS A 203 19.02 10.14 -12.40
CA HIS A 203 17.80 9.36 -12.11
C HIS A 203 17.43 9.32 -10.62
N ARG A 204 18.40 9.59 -9.73
CA ARG A 204 18.20 9.54 -8.28
C ARG A 204 17.72 10.87 -7.70
N ARG A 205 17.68 11.94 -8.50
CA ARG A 205 17.24 13.27 -8.06
C ARG A 205 15.75 13.28 -7.76
N ALA A 206 15.35 14.02 -6.73
CA ALA A 206 13.96 14.07 -6.26
C ALA A 206 12.96 14.58 -7.33
N ASN A 207 13.44 15.41 -8.25
CA ASN A 207 12.65 15.97 -9.34
C ASN A 207 12.67 15.13 -10.62
N PHE A 208 13.38 13.99 -10.67
CA PHE A 208 13.44 13.16 -11.87
C PHE A 208 12.04 12.76 -12.34
N LEU A 209 11.22 12.19 -11.45
CA LEU A 209 9.86 11.75 -11.80
C LEU A 209 8.98 12.89 -12.35
N SER A 210 9.21 14.14 -11.95
CA SER A 210 8.44 15.29 -12.43
C SER A 210 9.04 16.00 -13.65
N LYS A 211 10.30 15.73 -14.01
CA LYS A 211 11.03 16.44 -15.08
C LYS A 211 11.70 15.54 -16.13
N HIS A 212 11.55 14.22 -16.07
CA HIS A 212 12.24 13.28 -16.97
C HIS A 212 11.72 13.24 -18.42
N GLY A 213 10.58 13.87 -18.71
CA GLY A 213 9.96 13.81 -20.03
C GLY A 213 10.85 14.43 -21.12
N PRO A 214 10.84 13.88 -22.35
CA PRO A 214 11.62 14.41 -23.47
C PRO A 214 11.22 15.87 -23.77
N ARG A 215 12.19 16.74 -24.10
CA ARG A 215 11.93 18.14 -24.47
C ARG A 215 11.48 18.24 -25.94
N ALA A 216 11.98 17.34 -26.77
CA ALA A 216 11.56 17.12 -28.15
C ALA A 216 11.30 15.63 -28.40
N GLU A 217 10.45 15.29 -29.38
CA GLU A 217 10.09 13.90 -29.69
C GLU A 217 11.32 13.01 -29.96
N ALA A 218 12.34 13.55 -30.61
CA ALA A 218 13.59 12.85 -30.91
C ALA A 218 14.40 12.46 -29.66
N ASP A 219 14.20 13.14 -28.52
CA ASP A 219 14.95 12.87 -27.29
C ASP A 219 14.62 11.49 -26.71
N VAL A 220 13.45 10.93 -27.04
CA VAL A 220 13.04 9.60 -26.58
C VAL A 220 14.00 8.50 -27.04
N TYR A 221 14.67 8.71 -28.18
CA TYR A 221 15.69 7.79 -28.70
C TYR A 221 16.98 7.80 -27.88
N GLN A 222 17.27 8.86 -27.13
CA GLN A 222 18.39 8.85 -26.18
C GLN A 222 18.13 7.86 -25.05
N CYS A 223 16.91 7.87 -24.51
CA CYS A 223 16.46 6.92 -23.48
C CYS A 223 16.47 5.48 -24.02
N ALA A 224 16.14 5.28 -25.29
CA ALA A 224 16.13 3.97 -25.94
C ALA A 224 17.50 3.26 -25.93
N THR A 225 18.59 3.99 -25.65
CA THR A 225 19.93 3.42 -25.46
C THR A 225 19.98 2.42 -24.29
N CYS A 226 19.24 2.70 -23.21
CA CYS A 226 19.23 1.91 -21.98
C CYS A 226 17.85 1.33 -21.65
N HIS A 227 16.80 1.84 -22.29
CA HIS A 227 15.41 1.49 -22.04
C HIS A 227 14.74 0.94 -23.29
N ALA A 228 13.67 0.18 -23.06
CA ALA A 228 12.73 -0.24 -24.11
C ALA A 228 11.32 0.23 -23.73
N ARG A 229 10.35 0.04 -24.63
CA ARG A 229 8.95 0.45 -24.41
C ARG A 229 8.40 0.01 -23.04
N GLU A 230 8.75 -1.20 -22.60
CA GLU A 230 8.33 -1.78 -21.33
C GLU A 230 8.84 -1.00 -20.10
N SER A 231 10.00 -0.32 -20.23
CA SER A 231 10.54 0.55 -19.18
C SER A 231 9.60 1.73 -18.90
N CYS A 232 9.10 2.37 -19.96
CA CYS A 232 8.14 3.46 -19.87
C CYS A 232 6.77 2.94 -19.39
N ALA A 233 6.34 1.81 -19.97
CA ALA A 233 5.05 1.19 -19.65
C ALA A 233 4.97 0.67 -18.21
N ARG A 234 6.08 0.52 -17.48
CA ARG A 234 6.07 0.21 -16.03
C ARG A 234 5.49 1.34 -15.19
N CYS A 235 5.69 2.60 -15.59
CA CYS A 235 5.26 3.77 -14.82
C CYS A 235 4.10 4.53 -15.48
N HIS A 236 3.95 4.46 -16.80
CA HIS A 236 2.90 5.16 -17.54
C HIS A 236 1.77 4.19 -17.91
N PRO A 237 0.61 4.22 -17.21
CA PRO A 237 -0.51 3.34 -17.53
C PRO A 237 -1.12 3.59 -18.91
N ASN A 238 -0.95 4.81 -19.42
CA ASN A 238 -1.34 5.24 -20.76
C ASN A 238 -0.19 5.14 -21.79
N ALA A 239 0.88 4.38 -21.51
CA ALA A 239 2.03 4.25 -22.42
C ALA A 239 1.66 3.86 -23.86
N GLY A 240 0.62 3.03 -24.05
CA GLY A 240 0.14 2.65 -25.38
C GLY A 240 -0.51 3.80 -26.18
N GLU A 241 -0.99 4.84 -25.49
CA GLU A 241 -1.64 6.02 -26.09
C GLU A 241 -0.64 7.17 -26.32
N MET A 242 0.54 7.10 -25.70
CA MET A 242 1.60 8.11 -25.85
C MET A 242 2.43 7.81 -27.10
N ALA A 243 2.31 8.65 -28.14
CA ALA A 243 3.04 8.47 -29.41
C ALA A 243 4.55 8.26 -29.22
N GLN A 244 5.17 9.00 -28.29
CA GLN A 244 6.59 8.92 -27.98
C GLN A 244 6.98 7.56 -27.38
N VAL A 245 6.11 6.94 -26.59
CA VAL A 245 6.36 5.61 -26.00
C VAL A 245 6.01 4.52 -27.00
N ALA A 246 4.94 4.71 -27.77
CA ALA A 246 4.50 3.80 -28.81
C ALA A 246 5.50 3.68 -29.97
N SER A 247 6.34 4.69 -30.21
CA SER A 247 7.41 4.66 -31.21
C SER A 247 8.63 3.84 -30.77
N LEU A 248 8.83 3.61 -29.47
CA LEU A 248 9.96 2.83 -28.96
C LEU A 248 9.82 1.34 -29.28
N GLU A 249 10.93 0.70 -29.62
CA GLU A 249 10.99 -0.75 -29.83
C GLU A 249 10.69 -1.51 -28.52
N ARG A 250 10.09 -2.69 -28.67
CA ARG A 250 9.82 -3.63 -27.57
C ARG A 250 11.01 -4.54 -27.33
N ASP A 251 11.22 -4.94 -26.09
CA ASP A 251 12.29 -5.86 -25.72
C ASP A 251 11.82 -6.89 -24.70
N ALA A 252 11.79 -8.16 -25.11
CA ALA A 252 11.34 -9.27 -24.27
C ALA A 252 12.21 -9.47 -23.02
N ARG A 253 13.49 -9.08 -23.05
CA ARG A 253 14.40 -9.15 -21.89
C ARG A 253 14.00 -8.10 -20.87
N VAL A 254 13.73 -6.88 -21.32
CA VAL A 254 13.24 -5.80 -20.46
C VAL A 254 11.86 -6.18 -19.87
N ALA A 255 10.96 -6.75 -20.68
CA ALA A 255 9.67 -7.25 -20.22
C ALA A 255 9.83 -8.25 -19.06
N ARG A 256 10.73 -9.24 -19.21
CA ARG A 256 11.02 -10.23 -18.16
C ARG A 256 11.60 -9.59 -16.88
N LEU A 257 12.53 -8.64 -17.03
CA LEU A 257 13.16 -7.97 -15.90
C LEU A 257 12.17 -7.10 -15.10
N LEU A 258 11.17 -6.55 -15.77
CA LEU A 258 10.17 -5.66 -15.16
C LEU A 258 8.91 -6.39 -14.68
N LYS A 259 8.70 -7.64 -15.10
CA LYS A 259 7.54 -8.43 -14.70
C LYS A 259 7.38 -8.44 -13.17
N GLY A 260 6.20 -8.02 -12.69
CA GLY A 260 5.87 -7.98 -11.27
C GLY A 260 6.52 -6.84 -10.47
N ARG A 261 7.32 -5.96 -11.09
CA ARG A 261 7.90 -4.80 -10.39
C ARG A 261 6.94 -3.62 -10.40
N ALA A 262 6.42 -3.27 -9.22
CA ALA A 262 5.51 -2.14 -9.09
C ALA A 262 6.23 -0.80 -9.35
N PRO A 263 5.59 0.20 -9.95
CA PRO A 263 6.16 1.55 -10.05
C PRO A 263 6.19 2.25 -8.69
N THR A 264 7.11 3.21 -8.56
CA THR A 264 7.12 4.15 -7.44
C THR A 264 6.61 5.50 -7.92
N TYR A 265 5.52 5.97 -7.32
CA TYR A 265 4.94 7.28 -7.59
C TYR A 265 5.08 8.20 -6.38
N ALA A 266 5.47 9.45 -6.64
CA ALA A 266 5.32 10.54 -5.69
C ALA A 266 3.88 11.06 -5.71
N THR A 267 3.32 11.37 -4.55
CA THR A 267 2.01 12.03 -4.46
C THR A 267 2.14 13.50 -4.88
N PRO A 268 1.52 13.93 -6.00
CA PRO A 268 1.63 15.31 -6.44
C PRO A 268 0.94 16.27 -5.47
N ARG A 269 1.36 17.56 -5.47
CA ARG A 269 0.74 18.60 -4.62
C ARG A 269 -0.76 18.76 -4.86
N SER A 270 -1.28 18.35 -6.02
CA SER A 270 -2.73 18.33 -6.30
C SER A 270 -3.53 17.46 -5.32
N HIS A 271 -2.88 16.56 -4.58
CA HIS A 271 -3.51 15.72 -3.56
C HIS A 271 -3.44 16.33 -2.15
N ASN A 272 -2.67 17.42 -1.95
CA ASN A 272 -2.49 18.07 -0.67
C ASN A 272 -3.57 19.15 -0.49
N GLY A 273 -4.80 18.73 -0.16
CA GLY A 273 -5.92 19.65 0.08
C GLY A 273 -7.05 18.99 0.86
N ALA A 274 -7.54 19.69 1.89
CA ALA A 274 -8.59 19.20 2.80
C ALA A 274 -10.01 19.22 2.21
N PRO A 275 -10.19 19.38 0.87
CA PRO A 275 -11.32 18.72 0.24
C PRO A 275 -10.97 18.06 -1.10
N TRP A 276 -9.77 17.47 -1.29
CA TRP A 276 -9.47 16.74 -2.53
C TRP A 276 -10.54 15.69 -2.87
N VAL A 277 -11.00 14.92 -1.87
CA VAL A 277 -12.06 13.92 -2.04
C VAL A 277 -13.35 14.54 -2.61
N VAL A 278 -13.65 15.80 -2.26
CA VAL A 278 -14.87 16.50 -2.68
C VAL A 278 -14.68 17.27 -3.99
N LEU A 279 -13.49 17.84 -4.24
CA LEU A 279 -13.25 18.77 -5.35
C LEU A 279 -12.48 18.16 -6.54
N HIS A 280 -11.94 16.95 -6.40
CA HIS A 280 -11.19 16.33 -7.50
C HIS A 280 -12.05 16.08 -8.74
N GLY A 281 -13.39 15.99 -8.58
CA GLY A 281 -14.33 15.77 -9.68
C GLY A 281 -14.24 16.87 -10.75
N ASP A 282 -14.12 18.14 -10.37
CA ASP A 282 -14.01 19.24 -11.32
C ASP A 282 -12.67 19.22 -12.06
N SER A 283 -11.59 18.87 -11.35
CA SER A 283 -10.27 18.66 -11.95
C SER A 283 -10.28 17.49 -12.94
N ALA A 284 -10.96 16.39 -12.60
CA ALA A 284 -11.09 15.21 -13.44
C ALA A 284 -11.94 15.47 -14.69
N LYS A 285 -13.00 16.30 -14.58
CA LYS A 285 -13.80 16.73 -15.74
C LYS A 285 -13.01 17.63 -16.67
N ALA A 286 -12.27 18.60 -16.11
CA ALA A 286 -11.53 19.58 -16.89
C ALA A 286 -10.33 18.97 -17.63
N LYS A 287 -9.52 18.16 -16.93
CA LYS A 287 -8.26 17.59 -17.48
C LYS A 287 -8.01 16.17 -16.95
N PRO A 288 -8.81 15.15 -17.37
CA PRO A 288 -8.66 13.77 -16.89
C PRO A 288 -7.26 13.18 -17.19
N GLN A 289 -6.64 13.64 -18.28
CA GLN A 289 -5.29 13.21 -18.69
C GLN A 289 -4.20 13.57 -17.67
N SER A 290 -4.41 14.61 -16.85
CA SER A 290 -3.47 14.93 -15.76
C SER A 290 -3.39 13.82 -14.71
N CYS A 291 -4.45 13.04 -14.55
CA CYS A 291 -4.52 11.88 -13.67
C CYS A 291 -4.06 10.59 -14.36
N ALA A 292 -4.29 10.47 -15.67
CA ALA A 292 -3.99 9.28 -16.49
C ALA A 292 -2.51 8.86 -16.48
N ASN A 293 -1.61 9.80 -16.17
CA ASN A 293 -0.18 9.53 -16.02
C ASN A 293 0.16 8.57 -14.87
N CYS A 294 -0.72 8.47 -13.87
CA CYS A 294 -0.51 7.65 -12.68
C CYS A 294 -1.70 6.74 -12.38
N HIS A 295 -2.92 7.14 -12.73
CA HIS A 295 -4.16 6.42 -12.45
C HIS A 295 -4.74 5.83 -13.73
N ALA A 296 -5.11 4.55 -13.67
CA ALA A 296 -5.85 3.88 -14.73
C ALA A 296 -7.31 3.67 -14.33
N GLN A 297 -8.15 3.13 -15.23
CA GLN A 297 -9.56 2.84 -14.91
C GLN A 297 -9.75 2.08 -13.59
N PRO A 298 -8.96 1.02 -13.28
CA PRO A 298 -9.10 0.29 -12.01
C PRO A 298 -8.79 1.14 -10.77
N SER A 299 -7.86 2.09 -10.89
CA SER A 299 -7.53 3.02 -9.79
C SER A 299 -8.75 3.84 -9.42
N CYS A 300 -9.41 4.47 -10.39
CA CYS A 300 -10.59 5.30 -10.15
C CYS A 300 -11.78 4.49 -9.64
N ARG A 301 -12.00 3.30 -10.20
CA ARG A 301 -13.07 2.37 -9.78
C ARG A 301 -12.92 1.83 -8.36
N THR A 302 -11.78 2.05 -7.72
CA THR A 302 -11.61 1.73 -6.30
C THR A 302 -12.50 2.60 -5.40
N CYS A 303 -12.70 3.87 -5.76
CA CYS A 303 -13.55 4.80 -5.01
C CYS A 303 -14.87 5.08 -5.72
N HIS A 304 -14.87 5.12 -7.06
CA HIS A 304 -16.06 5.31 -7.89
C HIS A 304 -16.71 3.96 -8.21
N ILE A 305 -17.35 3.39 -7.18
CA ILE A 305 -17.98 2.06 -7.23
C ILE A 305 -19.42 2.07 -7.79
N GLY A 306 -20.03 3.25 -7.89
CA GLY A 306 -21.38 3.44 -8.41
C GLY A 306 -21.41 3.86 -9.88
N ARG A 307 -22.43 4.64 -10.25
CA ARG A 307 -22.55 5.21 -11.61
C ARG A 307 -21.83 6.54 -11.77
N SER A 308 -21.42 7.18 -10.67
CA SER A 308 -20.66 8.43 -10.69
C SER A 308 -19.36 8.30 -11.49
N ALA A 309 -18.99 9.37 -12.19
CA ALA A 309 -17.75 9.50 -12.96
C ALA A 309 -17.50 8.44 -14.06
N SER A 310 -18.49 7.63 -14.44
CA SER A 310 -18.31 6.53 -15.41
C SER A 310 -17.79 7.02 -16.77
N ARG A 311 -18.25 8.19 -17.22
CA ARG A 311 -17.86 8.81 -18.49
C ARG A 311 -16.41 9.28 -18.46
N GLU A 312 -16.00 9.91 -17.36
CA GLU A 312 -14.64 10.41 -17.14
C GLU A 312 -13.66 9.24 -16.99
N ILE A 313 -14.04 8.19 -16.26
CA ILE A 313 -13.24 6.97 -16.10
C ILE A 313 -13.05 6.27 -17.44
N ALA A 314 -14.07 6.19 -18.29
CA ALA A 314 -13.97 5.56 -19.60
C ALA A 314 -12.95 6.23 -20.54
N ARG A 315 -12.58 7.49 -20.29
CA ARG A 315 -11.56 8.25 -21.03
C ARG A 315 -10.12 7.98 -20.56
N LEU A 316 -9.95 7.21 -19.48
CA LEU A 316 -8.64 6.80 -18.98
C LEU A 316 -8.22 5.47 -19.60
N ALA A 317 -6.90 5.26 -19.72
CA ALA A 317 -6.33 4.02 -20.21
C ALA A 317 -6.79 2.82 -19.36
N ARG A 318 -7.10 1.72 -20.05
CA ARG A 318 -7.11 0.39 -19.43
C ARG A 318 -5.67 -0.11 -19.42
N PRO A 319 -5.12 -0.52 -18.27
CA PRO A 319 -3.78 -1.08 -18.24
C PRO A 319 -3.70 -2.23 -19.24
N ASP A 320 -2.65 -2.25 -20.06
CA ASP A 320 -2.23 -3.46 -20.77
C ASP A 320 -2.04 -4.58 -19.72
N PRO A 321 -2.45 -5.84 -19.99
CA PRO A 321 -2.20 -6.98 -19.08
C PRO A 321 -0.76 -7.07 -18.56
N ASP A 322 0.23 -6.68 -19.38
CA ASP A 322 1.65 -6.66 -19.03
C ASP A 322 2.19 -5.25 -18.71
N GLY A 323 1.33 -4.22 -18.77
CA GLY A 323 1.68 -2.81 -18.52
C GLY A 323 1.42 -2.35 -17.09
N ALA A 324 1.72 -1.07 -16.81
CA ALA A 324 1.47 -0.47 -15.49
C ALA A 324 -0.02 -0.52 -15.14
N ALA A 325 -0.34 -1.21 -14.05
CA ALA A 325 -1.66 -1.14 -13.42
C ALA A 325 -2.00 0.28 -12.88
N GLY A 326 -1.03 1.20 -12.89
CA GLY A 326 -1.11 2.49 -12.23
C GLY A 326 -1.06 2.39 -10.70
N VAL A 327 -1.32 3.50 -10.04
CA VAL A 327 -1.46 3.55 -8.58
C VAL A 327 -2.60 2.62 -8.17
N ARG A 328 -2.29 1.62 -7.35
CA ARG A 328 -3.29 0.72 -6.78
C ARG A 328 -3.86 1.38 -5.53
N LEU A 329 -5.17 1.56 -5.50
CA LEU A 329 -5.83 2.14 -4.33
C LEU A 329 -6.50 1.03 -3.53
N LYS A 330 -6.68 1.26 -2.23
CA LYS A 330 -7.57 0.44 -1.40
C LYS A 330 -8.30 1.34 -0.42
N VAL A 331 -9.63 1.27 -0.43
CA VAL A 331 -10.47 2.03 0.50
C VAL A 331 -10.35 1.44 1.90
N LEU A 332 -10.13 2.30 2.90
CA LEU A 332 -10.17 1.92 4.30
C LEU A 332 -11.62 1.66 4.74
N PRO A 333 -11.92 0.50 5.35
CA PRO A 333 -13.27 0.22 5.84
C PRO A 333 -13.61 1.14 7.01
N VAL A 334 -14.86 1.61 7.03
CA VAL A 334 -15.41 2.53 8.06
C VAL A 334 -15.25 1.94 9.47
N ASP A 335 -15.32 0.60 9.59
CA ASP A 335 -15.29 -0.16 10.84
C ASP A 335 -13.91 -0.28 11.52
N MET A 336 -12.82 0.00 10.82
CA MET A 336 -11.46 -0.15 11.36
C MET A 336 -11.01 1.06 12.18
N VAL A 337 -11.71 2.18 12.05
CA VAL A 337 -11.28 3.47 12.59
C VAL A 337 -11.92 3.75 13.96
N ALA A 338 -13.12 3.22 14.20
CA ALA A 338 -13.81 3.33 15.48
C ALA A 338 -13.13 2.55 16.63
N ARG A 339 -12.14 1.68 16.34
CA ARG A 339 -11.45 0.86 17.35
C ARG A 339 -10.14 1.48 17.88
N GLY A 340 -9.70 2.62 17.34
CA GLY A 340 -8.43 3.26 17.70
C GLY A 340 -8.51 4.43 18.69
N ALA A 341 -9.71 4.87 19.08
CA ALA A 341 -9.90 6.04 19.96
C ALA A 341 -10.53 5.67 21.32
N ALA A 342 -10.26 4.47 21.82
CA ALA A 342 -10.52 4.15 23.23
C ALA A 342 -9.37 4.70 24.07
N SER A 343 -9.46 5.96 24.49
CA SER A 343 -8.69 6.50 25.63
C SER A 343 -9.42 7.68 26.25
N THR A 344 -9.91 7.45 27.48
CA THR A 344 -10.24 8.43 28.54
C THR A 344 -11.42 9.41 28.34
N PHE A 345 -12.56 9.05 28.94
CA PHE A 345 -13.50 9.99 29.59
C PHE A 345 -12.98 10.30 31.03
N PRO A 346 -13.30 11.47 31.64
CA PRO A 346 -14.67 11.74 32.13
C PRO A 346 -15.23 13.12 31.78
N HIS A 347 -16.55 13.14 31.55
CA HIS A 347 -17.38 14.34 31.64
C HIS A 347 -17.61 14.73 33.12
N ALA A 348 -17.63 16.03 33.41
CA ALA A 348 -18.35 16.62 34.54
C ALA A 348 -19.26 17.76 34.00
N PRO A 349 -20.39 18.06 34.66
CA PRO A 349 -21.53 18.76 34.06
C PRO A 349 -21.41 20.29 34.13
N SER A 350 -22.16 20.95 33.25
CA SER A 350 -22.24 22.41 33.10
C SER A 350 -22.86 23.10 34.33
N GLY A 351 -22.29 24.24 34.73
CA GLY A 351 -22.92 25.21 35.62
C GLY A 351 -22.04 26.44 35.95
N ALA A 352 -22.59 27.63 35.70
CA ALA A 352 -22.19 28.97 36.18
C ALA A 352 -21.03 29.74 35.48
N ALA A 353 -21.18 31.07 35.48
CA ALA A 353 -20.49 32.06 34.64
C ALA A 353 -19.35 32.83 35.35
N ALA A 354 -18.30 33.18 34.57
CA ALA A 354 -17.33 34.31 34.64
C ALA A 354 -16.47 34.53 35.92
N PRO A 355 -15.35 35.33 35.91
CA PRO A 355 -14.41 35.79 34.86
C PRO A 355 -12.90 35.44 35.23
N PRO A 356 -11.84 35.97 34.56
CA PRO A 356 -10.52 35.33 34.48
C PRO A 356 -9.52 35.78 35.55
N THR A 357 -8.73 34.84 36.08
CA THR A 357 -7.40 35.13 36.64
C THR A 357 -6.45 33.97 36.36
N ALA A 358 -5.27 34.27 35.83
CA ALA A 358 -4.15 33.34 35.75
C ALA A 358 -3.56 33.13 37.16
N PRO A 359 -3.01 31.94 37.45
CA PRO A 359 -1.56 31.89 37.55
C PRO A 359 -0.92 30.63 36.96
N THR A 360 0.28 30.84 36.43
CA THR A 360 1.37 29.87 36.22
C THR A 360 1.65 29.01 37.45
N VAL A 361 1.89 27.69 37.31
CA VAL A 361 3.19 27.02 37.54
C VAL A 361 3.21 25.58 36.98
N ALA A 362 4.41 25.17 36.56
CA ALA A 362 5.03 23.84 36.66
C ALA A 362 4.63 22.72 35.69
N ALA A 363 5.58 22.47 34.79
CA ALA A 363 5.68 21.31 33.93
C ALA A 363 5.78 19.99 34.71
N VAL A 364 5.01 18.99 34.29
CA VAL A 364 5.37 17.57 34.42
C VAL A 364 5.29 16.98 33.02
N GLY A 365 6.42 16.46 32.55
CA GLY A 365 6.62 16.02 31.19
C GLY A 365 5.70 14.87 30.80
N LEU A 366 4.96 15.07 29.71
CA LEU A 366 4.42 13.99 28.89
C LEU A 366 5.21 13.97 27.58
N VAL A 367 5.83 12.82 27.36
CA VAL A 367 6.58 12.44 26.17
C VAL A 367 5.73 12.73 24.93
N GLY A 368 6.19 13.67 24.11
CA GLY A 368 5.49 14.11 22.91
C GLY A 368 5.28 12.96 21.93
N GLY A 369 4.03 12.58 21.69
CA GLY A 369 3.65 11.87 20.48
C GLY A 369 3.94 12.76 19.26
N PRO A 370 4.33 12.19 18.11
CA PRO A 370 4.72 12.98 16.95
C PRO A 370 3.54 13.85 16.48
N SER A 371 3.81 15.13 16.24
CA SER A 371 2.83 16.04 15.66
C SER A 371 2.43 15.60 14.25
N VAL A 372 1.28 16.05 13.75
CA VAL A 372 0.80 15.82 12.38
C VAL A 372 1.82 16.28 11.32
N ALA A 373 2.68 17.25 11.65
CA ALA A 373 3.79 17.69 10.79
C ALA A 373 4.96 16.69 10.76
N GLN A 374 5.12 15.87 11.80
CA GLN A 374 6.21 14.91 11.97
C GLN A 374 5.88 13.54 11.34
N MET A 375 4.59 13.19 11.21
CA MET A 375 4.14 12.05 10.39
C MET A 375 4.41 12.24 8.88
N ASN A 376 4.63 13.49 8.43
CA ASN A 376 4.95 13.82 7.03
C ASN A 376 6.46 13.90 6.72
N ARG A 377 7.34 13.54 7.66
CA ARG A 377 8.77 13.38 7.39
C ARG A 377 9.29 12.06 7.97
N VAL A 378 8.96 10.96 7.29
CA VAL A 378 9.85 9.79 7.25
C VAL A 378 10.20 9.54 5.79
N ALA A 379 11.34 10.08 5.41
CA ALA A 379 12.07 9.70 4.23
C ALA A 379 12.56 8.26 4.40
N HIS A 380 11.81 7.32 3.85
CA HIS A 380 12.35 6.08 3.29
C HIS A 380 11.63 5.91 1.96
N ALA A 381 12.39 5.81 0.86
CA ALA A 381 11.82 5.46 -0.44
C ALA A 381 10.94 4.22 -0.25
N PRO A 382 9.63 4.27 -0.56
CA PRO A 382 8.77 3.12 -0.32
C PRO A 382 9.27 1.99 -1.22
N ALA A 383 9.67 0.87 -0.62
CA ALA A 383 9.88 -0.39 -1.33
C ALA A 383 8.67 -0.62 -2.25
N ASP A 384 8.85 -0.79 -3.56
CA ASP A 384 7.87 -1.04 -4.64
C ASP A 384 6.41 -1.29 -4.16
N THR A 385 5.77 -0.29 -3.56
CA THR A 385 4.43 -0.42 -2.97
C THR A 385 3.52 0.57 -3.66
N ALA A 386 2.99 0.13 -4.80
CA ALA A 386 1.97 0.84 -5.54
C ALA A 386 0.61 0.88 -4.80
N LEU A 387 0.47 0.25 -3.61
CA LEU A 387 -0.77 0.24 -2.84
C LEU A 387 -0.86 1.47 -1.93
N ARG A 388 -1.83 2.35 -2.20
CA ARG A 388 -2.16 3.49 -1.36
C ARG A 388 -3.52 3.27 -0.68
N LEU A 389 -3.53 3.40 0.64
CA LEU A 389 -4.76 3.38 1.42
C LEU A 389 -5.44 4.74 1.29
N VAL A 390 -6.70 4.74 0.88
CA VAL A 390 -7.50 5.95 0.68
C VAL A 390 -8.70 5.92 1.62
N ARG A 391 -8.99 7.07 2.20
CA ARG A 391 -10.16 7.31 3.03
C ARG A 391 -11.14 8.15 2.22
N VAL A 392 -12.34 7.63 2.00
CA VAL A 392 -13.41 8.30 1.23
C VAL A 392 -14.50 8.92 2.11
N HIS A 393 -14.55 8.54 3.39
CA HIS A 393 -15.44 9.10 4.40
C HIS A 393 -14.62 9.80 5.50
N PRO A 394 -15.10 10.90 6.09
CA PRO A 394 -14.43 11.52 7.24
C PRO A 394 -14.39 10.56 8.44
N LEU A 395 -13.55 10.87 9.44
CA LEU A 395 -13.31 9.99 10.60
C LEU A 395 -14.57 9.77 11.45
N ASP A 396 -15.42 10.78 11.50
CA ASP A 396 -16.67 10.91 12.25
C ASP A 396 -17.92 10.64 11.39
N PHE A 397 -17.75 9.94 10.26
CA PHE A 397 -18.85 9.67 9.34
C PHE A 397 -20.04 8.97 10.03
N VAL A 398 -19.79 8.02 10.93
CA VAL A 398 -20.87 7.30 11.60
C VAL A 398 -21.72 8.27 12.43
N GLU A 399 -21.09 9.26 13.05
CA GLU A 399 -21.70 10.27 13.89
C GLU A 399 -22.32 11.42 13.09
N GLN A 400 -21.75 11.78 11.94
CA GLN A 400 -22.12 12.99 11.18
C GLN A 400 -22.71 12.74 9.79
N HIS A 401 -22.96 11.49 9.40
CA HIS A 401 -23.56 11.19 8.09
C HIS A 401 -24.98 11.75 7.94
N GLY A 402 -25.77 11.86 9.03
CA GLY A 402 -27.12 12.43 9.00
C GLY A 402 -27.16 13.88 8.52
N PRO A 403 -26.51 14.82 9.25
CA PRO A 403 -26.39 16.21 8.80
C PRO A 403 -25.74 16.34 7.42
N THR A 404 -24.73 15.50 7.13
CA THR A 404 -24.07 15.49 5.81
C THR A 404 -25.04 15.08 4.69
N ALA A 405 -25.86 14.05 4.90
CA ALA A 405 -26.88 13.60 3.96
C ALA A 405 -27.97 14.66 3.76
N SER A 406 -28.45 15.29 4.84
CA SER A 406 -29.42 16.38 4.76
C SER A 406 -28.88 17.62 4.05
N SER A 407 -27.57 17.88 4.13
CA SER A 407 -26.94 19.04 3.49
C SER A 407 -26.84 18.94 1.95
N GLY A 408 -27.02 17.74 1.37
CA GLY A 408 -26.84 17.50 -0.06
C GLY A 408 -25.40 17.65 -0.58
N ARG A 409 -24.43 17.99 0.27
CA ARG A 409 -23.03 18.22 -0.12
C ARG A 409 -22.32 16.95 -0.62
N ILE A 410 -22.79 15.77 -0.20
CA ILE A 410 -22.32 14.47 -0.68
C ILE A 410 -23.55 13.67 -1.15
N ASN A 411 -23.63 13.41 -2.46
CA ASN A 411 -24.65 12.53 -3.02
C ASN A 411 -24.25 11.07 -2.82
N CYS A 412 -24.74 10.46 -1.74
CA CYS A 412 -24.48 9.07 -1.39
C CYS A 412 -24.93 8.09 -2.48
N GLN A 413 -26.06 8.36 -3.15
CA GLN A 413 -26.61 7.52 -4.23
C GLN A 413 -25.73 7.51 -5.49
N GLY A 414 -24.80 8.47 -5.62
CA GLY A 414 -23.81 8.45 -6.68
C GLY A 414 -22.83 7.28 -6.59
N CYS A 415 -22.53 6.84 -5.36
CA CYS A 415 -21.57 5.76 -5.08
C CYS A 415 -22.24 4.51 -4.50
N HIS A 416 -23.30 4.66 -3.71
CA HIS A 416 -23.97 3.57 -3.01
C HIS A 416 -25.37 3.32 -3.57
N GLU A 417 -25.79 2.06 -3.58
CA GLU A 417 -27.18 1.70 -3.90
C GLU A 417 -28.09 1.95 -2.70
N GLU A 418 -29.39 2.14 -2.94
CA GLU A 418 -30.41 2.42 -1.91
C GLU A 418 -30.42 1.39 -0.77
N ARG A 419 -30.15 0.11 -1.09
CA ARG A 419 -30.01 -0.95 -0.08
C ARG A 419 -28.94 -0.66 0.98
N THR A 420 -27.95 0.16 0.67
CA THR A 420 -26.89 0.54 1.62
C THR A 420 -27.45 1.37 2.77
N CYS A 421 -28.40 2.26 2.47
CA CYS A 421 -29.13 3.06 3.46
C CYS A 421 -29.99 2.15 4.34
N THR A 422 -30.78 1.27 3.71
CA THR A 422 -31.70 0.39 4.43
C THR A 422 -30.99 -0.68 5.25
N ASN A 423 -29.79 -1.13 4.87
CA ASN A 423 -28.98 -2.06 5.67
C ASN A 423 -28.57 -1.50 7.04
N CYS A 424 -28.49 -0.17 7.19
CA CYS A 424 -28.19 0.48 8.46
C CYS A 424 -29.44 1.06 9.14
N HIS A 425 -30.34 1.72 8.39
CA HIS A 425 -31.54 2.36 8.94
C HIS A 425 -32.69 1.38 9.22
N ASN A 426 -32.80 0.30 8.45
CA ASN A 426 -33.83 -0.74 8.61
C ASN A 426 -33.22 -2.10 9.02
N GLY A 427 -31.89 -2.18 9.12
CA GLY A 427 -31.17 -3.41 9.45
C GLY A 427 -31.19 -3.70 10.94
N GLY A 428 -32.23 -4.39 11.41
CA GLY A 428 -32.38 -4.84 12.81
C GLY A 428 -31.32 -5.83 13.34
N SER A 429 -30.16 -5.99 12.68
CA SER A 429 -29.21 -7.08 12.94
C SER A 429 -27.86 -6.66 13.55
N ARG A 430 -27.54 -5.36 13.66
CA ARG A 430 -26.22 -4.94 14.20
C ARG A 430 -26.31 -4.07 15.45
N ARG A 431 -25.68 -4.57 16.53
CA ARG A 431 -25.47 -3.99 17.87
C ARG A 431 -24.64 -2.68 17.89
N ARG A 432 -24.82 -1.79 16.90
CA ARG A 432 -24.02 -0.55 16.76
C ARG A 432 -24.72 0.71 17.30
N PHE A 433 -26.04 0.67 17.49
CA PHE A 433 -26.82 1.85 17.94
C PHE A 433 -27.00 1.95 19.46
N HIS A 434 -26.53 0.96 20.22
CA HIS A 434 -26.61 0.92 21.67
C HIS A 434 -25.21 0.90 22.28
N GLY A 435 -24.99 1.64 23.36
CA GLY A 435 -23.72 1.62 24.09
C GLY A 435 -23.39 0.24 24.68
N PHE A 436 -22.11 -0.01 24.99
CA PHE A 436 -21.59 -1.30 25.48
C PHE A 436 -22.28 -1.84 26.75
N ASN A 437 -22.99 -0.99 27.49
CA ASN A 437 -23.71 -1.32 28.73
C ASN A 437 -25.23 -1.12 28.65
N PHE A 438 -25.81 -1.14 27.44
CA PHE A 438 -27.25 -0.93 27.26
C PHE A 438 -28.11 -1.81 28.16
N VAL A 439 -27.83 -3.11 28.24
CA VAL A 439 -28.59 -4.04 29.09
C VAL A 439 -28.65 -3.56 30.55
N SER A 440 -27.55 -3.01 31.06
CA SER A 440 -27.42 -2.56 32.44
C SER A 440 -28.04 -1.18 32.72
N ARG A 441 -28.30 -0.36 31.70
CA ARG A 441 -28.84 1.01 31.88
C ARG A 441 -30.22 1.24 31.28
N HIS A 442 -30.66 0.37 30.36
CA HIS A 442 -31.89 0.58 29.61
C HIS A 442 -33.15 0.57 30.48
N ALA A 443 -33.13 -0.08 31.64
CA ALA A 443 -34.27 -0.08 32.56
C ALA A 443 -34.58 1.33 33.09
N ALA A 444 -33.55 2.08 33.50
CA ALA A 444 -33.70 3.47 33.94
C ALA A 444 -34.08 4.40 32.79
N SER A 445 -33.44 4.25 31.62
CA SER A 445 -33.75 5.06 30.43
C SER A 445 -35.15 4.81 29.89
N ALA A 446 -35.64 3.56 29.93
CA ALA A 446 -37.00 3.21 29.55
C ALA A 446 -38.02 3.79 30.55
N ALA A 447 -37.70 3.77 31.85
CA ALA A 447 -38.54 4.38 32.89
C ALA A 447 -38.61 5.90 32.83
N GLY A 448 -37.48 6.55 32.56
CA GLY A 448 -37.41 7.99 32.38
C GLY A 448 -37.93 8.49 31.03
N ARG A 449 -38.31 7.59 30.11
CA ARG A 449 -38.65 7.92 28.71
C ARG A 449 -37.58 8.77 28.03
N GLU A 450 -36.31 8.51 28.33
CA GLU A 450 -35.19 9.30 27.82
C GLU A 450 -35.08 9.22 26.28
N ARG A 451 -35.68 8.19 25.65
CA ARG A 451 -35.73 7.98 24.19
C ARG A 451 -37.01 7.26 23.76
N ASP A 452 -37.53 7.61 22.57
CA ASP A 452 -38.65 6.89 21.95
C ASP A 452 -38.15 5.67 21.15
N CYS A 453 -38.08 4.52 21.83
CA CYS A 453 -37.67 3.25 21.24
C CYS A 453 -38.63 2.75 20.15
N SER A 454 -39.90 3.18 20.19
CA SER A 454 -40.95 2.70 19.28
C SER A 454 -40.81 3.26 17.86
N SER A 455 -40.04 4.34 17.71
CA SER A 455 -39.67 4.92 16.42
C SER A 455 -38.79 3.99 15.56
N CYS A 456 -38.11 3.00 16.17
CA CYS A 456 -37.25 2.04 15.46
C CYS A 456 -37.55 0.57 15.79
N HIS A 457 -38.17 0.27 16.94
CA HIS A 457 -38.50 -1.09 17.36
C HIS A 457 -40.01 -1.29 17.46
N ALA A 458 -40.51 -2.44 17.00
CA ALA A 458 -41.84 -2.90 17.40
C ALA A 458 -41.79 -3.31 18.88
N THR A 459 -42.09 -2.37 19.78
CA THR A 459 -41.90 -2.48 21.23
C THR A 459 -42.49 -3.77 21.81
N GLU A 460 -43.68 -4.16 21.34
CA GLU A 460 -44.35 -5.37 21.83
C GLU A 460 -43.54 -6.64 21.53
N THR A 461 -43.06 -6.83 20.30
CA THR A 461 -42.36 -8.05 19.91
C THR A 461 -40.91 -8.05 20.38
N PHE A 462 -40.24 -6.91 20.27
CA PHE A 462 -38.80 -6.78 20.54
C PHE A 462 -38.50 -6.85 22.05
N CYS A 463 -39.18 -6.05 22.87
CA CYS A 463 -38.93 -6.02 24.31
C CYS A 463 -39.23 -7.39 24.94
N ARG A 464 -40.34 -8.01 24.54
CA ARG A 464 -40.75 -9.32 25.04
C ARG A 464 -39.77 -10.41 24.67
N GLU A 465 -39.32 -10.48 23.42
CA GLU A 465 -38.40 -11.54 23.00
C GLU A 465 -37.07 -11.47 23.74
N CYS A 466 -36.52 -10.26 23.89
CA CYS A 466 -35.29 -10.05 24.65
C CYS A 466 -35.49 -10.39 26.13
N HIS A 467 -36.53 -9.84 26.77
CA HIS A 467 -36.81 -10.09 28.20
C HIS A 467 -37.17 -11.54 28.49
N ARG A 468 -37.83 -12.23 27.55
CA ARG A 468 -38.06 -13.69 27.59
C ARG A 468 -36.73 -14.46 27.50
N GLY A 469 -35.88 -14.09 26.55
CA GLY A 469 -34.54 -14.68 26.39
C GLY A 469 -33.60 -14.41 27.55
N GLN A 470 -33.80 -13.33 28.31
CA GLN A 470 -33.06 -13.00 29.53
C GLN A 470 -33.74 -13.53 30.81
N GLY A 471 -34.85 -14.26 30.71
CA GLY A 471 -35.56 -14.82 31.87
C GLY A 471 -36.32 -13.80 32.72
N VAL A 472 -36.40 -12.53 32.29
CA VAL A 472 -37.11 -11.45 32.99
C VAL A 472 -38.63 -11.70 33.00
N LEU A 473 -39.16 -12.38 31.97
CA LEU A 473 -40.57 -12.79 31.87
C LEU A 473 -40.85 -14.19 32.43
N ALA A 474 -39.91 -14.80 33.18
CA ALA A 474 -40.13 -16.11 33.81
C ALA A 474 -41.20 -16.04 34.92
N ARG A 475 -42.00 -17.11 35.07
CA ARG A 475 -42.99 -17.23 36.15
C ARG A 475 -42.30 -17.06 37.51
N GLY A 476 -42.77 -16.11 38.31
CA GLY A 476 -42.21 -15.81 39.64
C GLY A 476 -41.20 -14.66 39.66
N SER A 477 -40.80 -14.12 38.51
CA SER A 477 -39.99 -12.89 38.40
C SER A 477 -40.82 -11.67 38.78
N ARG A 478 -40.95 -11.42 40.08
CA ARG A 478 -41.68 -10.27 40.66
C ARG A 478 -40.76 -9.24 41.29
N ASP A 479 -39.45 -9.47 41.29
CA ASP A 479 -38.42 -8.53 41.77
C ASP A 479 -37.71 -7.89 40.58
N VAL A 480 -38.48 -7.17 39.78
CA VAL A 480 -37.95 -6.28 38.74
C VAL A 480 -38.23 -4.85 39.17
N ALA A 481 -37.40 -3.88 38.79
CA ALA A 481 -37.54 -2.47 39.21
C ALA A 481 -38.94 -1.85 38.97
N TYR A 482 -39.79 -2.50 38.17
CA TYR A 482 -41.16 -2.11 37.85
C TYR A 482 -42.27 -2.84 38.65
N HIS A 483 -41.93 -3.85 39.45
CA HIS A 483 -42.83 -4.56 40.35
C HIS A 483 -42.19 -4.59 41.73
N ASP A 484 -42.77 -3.87 42.68
CA ASP A 484 -42.23 -3.68 44.03
C ASP A 484 -42.92 -4.59 45.07
N ARG A 485 -43.70 -5.58 44.60
CA ARG A 485 -44.50 -6.54 45.40
C ARG A 485 -45.36 -5.86 46.47
N GLN A 486 -45.71 -4.59 46.31
CA GLN A 486 -46.48 -3.88 47.32
C GLN A 486 -47.82 -4.58 47.55
N PRO A 487 -48.17 -4.91 48.81
CA PRO A 487 -49.42 -5.61 49.14
C PRO A 487 -50.68 -4.90 48.63
N LEU A 488 -50.57 -3.60 48.39
CA LEU A 488 -51.66 -2.72 47.93
C LEU A 488 -51.74 -2.57 46.40
N TRP A 489 -50.92 -3.27 45.61
CA TRP A 489 -50.97 -3.16 44.14
C TRP A 489 -52.38 -3.39 43.58
N LEU A 490 -53.13 -4.37 44.11
CA LEU A 490 -54.51 -4.65 43.69
C LEU A 490 -55.45 -3.45 43.84
N THR A 491 -55.21 -2.58 44.82
CA THR A 491 -56.04 -1.39 45.08
C THR A 491 -55.48 -0.11 44.48
N GLN A 492 -54.19 -0.06 44.12
CA GLN A 492 -53.51 1.16 43.67
C GLN A 492 -53.17 1.18 42.16
N HIS A 493 -53.07 0.02 41.51
CA HIS A 493 -52.68 -0.05 40.09
C HIS A 493 -53.69 0.64 39.16
N GLY A 494 -54.95 0.77 39.57
CA GLY A 494 -55.98 1.44 38.78
C GLY A 494 -55.68 2.92 38.50
N GLN A 495 -55.04 3.64 39.44
CA GLN A 495 -54.62 5.03 39.20
C GLN A 495 -53.43 5.08 38.23
N ALA A 496 -52.43 4.22 38.44
CA ALA A 496 -51.27 4.13 37.56
C ALA A 496 -51.66 3.74 36.12
N ALA A 497 -52.56 2.77 35.95
CA ALA A 497 -53.05 2.32 34.66
C ALA A 497 -53.83 3.40 33.90
N ARG A 498 -54.55 4.29 34.60
CA ARG A 498 -55.26 5.41 33.97
C ARG A 498 -54.31 6.53 33.52
N MET A 499 -53.22 6.74 34.25
CA MET A 499 -52.23 7.75 33.89
C MET A 499 -51.35 7.28 32.73
N GLU A 500 -50.99 6.00 32.68
CA GLU A 500 -50.00 5.49 31.72
C GLU A 500 -50.17 3.97 31.44
N MET A 501 -51.23 3.61 30.72
CA MET A 501 -51.55 2.20 30.38
C MET A 501 -50.50 1.57 29.44
N GLN A 502 -49.89 2.38 28.58
CA GLN A 502 -48.97 1.95 27.53
C GLN A 502 -47.68 1.37 28.13
N THR A 503 -47.23 1.89 29.27
CA THR A 503 -46.09 1.34 30.01
C THR A 503 -46.37 -0.07 30.51
N CYS A 504 -47.59 -0.36 30.96
CA CYS A 504 -47.99 -1.70 31.38
C CYS A 504 -48.13 -2.66 30.19
N ALA A 505 -48.70 -2.18 29.07
CA ALA A 505 -48.90 -2.93 27.84
C ALA A 505 -47.59 -3.33 27.13
N SER A 506 -46.48 -2.67 27.46
CA SER A 506 -45.14 -3.05 26.98
C SER A 506 -44.74 -4.48 27.40
N CYS A 507 -45.26 -4.96 28.53
CA CYS A 507 -44.96 -6.27 29.11
C CYS A 507 -46.20 -7.17 29.30
N HIS A 508 -47.36 -6.60 29.61
CA HIS A 508 -48.63 -7.33 29.80
C HIS A 508 -49.48 -7.31 28.53
N GLN A 509 -50.21 -8.38 28.26
CA GLN A 509 -51.14 -8.46 27.13
C GLN A 509 -52.56 -8.20 27.59
N GLN A 510 -53.45 -7.89 26.65
CA GLN A 510 -54.88 -7.66 26.92
C GLN A 510 -55.51 -8.78 27.75
N ARG A 511 -55.12 -10.04 27.49
CA ARG A 511 -55.58 -11.23 28.25
C ARG A 511 -55.21 -11.20 29.74
N ASP A 512 -54.17 -10.47 30.13
CA ASP A 512 -53.74 -10.39 31.53
C ASP A 512 -54.65 -9.43 32.29
N CYS A 513 -55.07 -8.33 31.64
CA CYS A 513 -56.02 -7.36 32.17
C CYS A 513 -57.43 -7.93 32.28
N THR A 514 -57.88 -8.69 31.27
CA THR A 514 -59.25 -9.23 31.23
C THR A 514 -59.51 -10.32 32.25
N ARG A 515 -58.48 -10.91 32.87
CA ARG A 515 -58.65 -11.83 34.01
C ARG A 515 -59.38 -11.18 35.19
N CYS A 516 -59.23 -9.87 35.36
CA CYS A 516 -59.87 -9.11 36.43
C CYS A 516 -60.94 -8.15 35.91
N HIS A 517 -60.71 -7.50 34.77
CA HIS A 517 -61.52 -6.37 34.28
C HIS A 517 -62.54 -6.71 33.18
N SER A 518 -62.91 -7.97 33.02
CA SER A 518 -63.90 -8.41 32.02
C SER A 518 -65.10 -9.11 32.68
N ASP A 519 -66.17 -9.31 31.90
CA ASP A 519 -67.38 -10.02 32.30
C ASP A 519 -67.12 -11.49 32.68
N VAL A 520 -66.06 -12.08 32.13
CA VAL A 520 -65.57 -13.45 32.41
C VAL A 520 -64.45 -13.49 33.45
N GLY A 521 -63.99 -12.33 33.92
CA GLY A 521 -62.98 -12.20 34.98
C GLY A 521 -63.59 -11.90 36.34
N LEU A 522 -62.84 -11.19 37.19
CA LEU A 522 -63.30 -10.72 38.51
C LEU A 522 -64.33 -9.57 38.46
N ARG A 523 -64.75 -9.13 37.27
CA ARG A 523 -65.73 -8.05 37.05
C ARG A 523 -65.37 -6.74 37.75
N VAL A 524 -64.08 -6.48 37.93
CA VAL A 524 -63.60 -5.19 38.47
C VAL A 524 -63.74 -4.16 37.36
N ASN A 525 -64.57 -3.13 37.58
CA ASN A 525 -64.80 -2.11 36.55
C ASN A 525 -63.49 -1.32 36.25
N PRO A 526 -62.93 -1.43 35.03
CA PRO A 526 -61.73 -0.67 34.67
C PRO A 526 -62.04 0.81 34.36
N HIS A 527 -63.30 1.14 34.13
CA HIS A 527 -63.73 2.49 33.77
C HIS A 527 -63.64 3.43 34.98
N GLY A 528 -63.08 4.62 34.76
CA GLY A 528 -63.02 5.65 35.79
C GLY A 528 -64.38 6.31 36.06
N PRO A 529 -64.50 7.08 37.15
CA PRO A 529 -65.67 7.92 37.39
C PRO A 529 -65.98 8.82 36.18
N GLY A 530 -67.25 8.88 35.76
CA GLY A 530 -67.69 9.69 34.62
C GLY A 530 -67.40 9.11 33.23
N PHE A 531 -67.10 7.81 33.11
CA PHE A 531 -66.95 7.15 31.81
C PHE A 531 -68.26 7.15 31.01
N ASP A 532 -68.25 7.83 29.87
CA ASP A 532 -69.37 7.86 28.92
C ASP A 532 -69.25 6.73 27.88
N ALA A 533 -69.90 5.60 28.19
CA ALA A 533 -69.91 4.42 27.34
C ALA A 533 -70.55 4.68 25.98
N ALA A 534 -71.60 5.51 25.90
CA ALA A 534 -72.30 5.81 24.66
C ALA A 534 -71.41 6.60 23.69
N ARG A 535 -70.66 7.59 24.20
CA ARG A 535 -69.70 8.36 23.41
C ARG A 535 -68.53 7.50 22.92
N MET A 536 -68.01 6.59 23.74
CA MET A 536 -66.90 5.73 23.35
C MET A 536 -67.31 4.65 22.36
N ALA A 537 -68.50 4.07 22.50
CA ALA A 537 -69.03 3.09 21.56
C ALA A 537 -69.24 3.67 20.16
N LYS A 538 -69.55 4.97 20.02
CA LYS A 538 -69.59 5.66 18.71
C LYS A 538 -68.24 5.65 17.99
N ARG A 539 -67.11 5.65 18.71
CA ARG A 539 -65.77 5.64 18.13
C ARG A 539 -65.32 4.24 17.74
N ASN A 540 -65.57 3.25 18.61
CA ASN A 540 -65.22 1.86 18.34
C ASN A 540 -66.07 0.92 19.22
N ARG A 541 -67.24 0.51 18.70
CA ARG A 541 -68.14 -0.41 19.41
C ARG A 541 -67.56 -1.80 19.59
N GLN A 542 -66.75 -2.26 18.65
CA GLN A 542 -66.13 -3.59 18.70
C GLN A 542 -65.17 -3.74 19.87
N MET A 543 -64.50 -2.64 20.27
CA MET A 543 -63.59 -2.63 21.41
C MET A 543 -64.29 -3.05 22.71
N CYS A 544 -65.56 -2.70 22.89
CA CYS A 544 -66.36 -3.06 24.07
C CYS A 544 -66.46 -4.58 24.24
N LEU A 545 -66.56 -5.33 23.14
CA LEU A 545 -66.67 -6.79 23.14
C LEU A 545 -65.35 -7.51 23.50
N THR A 546 -64.25 -6.76 23.64
CA THR A 546 -62.98 -7.31 24.19
C THR A 546 -63.12 -7.68 25.66
N CYS A 547 -63.97 -6.96 26.40
CA CYS A 547 -64.15 -7.14 27.84
C CYS A 547 -65.58 -7.52 28.21
N HIS A 548 -66.58 -7.20 27.38
CA HIS A 548 -67.98 -7.51 27.63
C HIS A 548 -68.49 -8.66 26.75
N LEU A 549 -69.21 -9.61 27.35
CA LEU A 549 -69.82 -10.76 26.66
C LEU A 549 -71.02 -10.35 25.81
N LYS A 550 -71.68 -9.24 26.19
CA LYS A 550 -72.81 -8.65 25.48
C LYS A 550 -72.53 -7.17 25.27
N ASP A 551 -73.29 -6.55 24.38
CA ASP A 551 -73.22 -5.11 24.17
C ASP A 551 -73.68 -4.37 25.44
N PRO A 552 -72.80 -3.67 26.17
CA PRO A 552 -73.15 -3.06 27.45
C PRO A 552 -74.15 -1.89 27.31
N LEU A 553 -74.46 -1.45 26.09
CA LEU A 553 -75.41 -0.38 25.80
C LEU A 553 -76.76 -0.89 25.27
N LYS A 554 -76.94 -2.21 25.16
CA LYS A 554 -78.20 -2.83 24.79
C LYS A 554 -78.57 -3.83 25.87
N PRO A 555 -79.66 -3.60 26.62
CA PRO A 555 -80.06 -4.47 27.73
C PRO A 555 -80.35 -5.91 27.28
#